data_AF-A0A351F0P6-F1
#
_entry.id   AF-A0A351F0P6-F1
#
_cell.length_a   1.000
_cell.length_b   1.000
_cell.length_c   1.000
_cell.angle_alpha   90.00
_cell.angle_beta   90.00
_cell.angle_gamma   90.00
#
_symmetry.space_group_name_H-M   'P 1'
#
loop_
_entity.id
_entity.type
_entity.pdbx_description
1 polymer ?
#
loop_
_entity_poly.entity_id
_entity_poly.type
_entity_poly.pdbx_seq_one_letter_code
_entity_poly.pdbx_strand_id
1 'polypeptide(L)'
;MATKYKLTGCAKFFFFFILAAPLAYMGASYYNGHDPIQQAKDFFHIGNDDSKEAVEPSENGTTESKTDNVVSGEAELKELELKTLETKLDNCREENEKQELLIESLNKEISRLKQKAGE
;
A
#
# COMPACT_ATOMS: atom_id res chain seq x y z
N MET A 1 -19.25 36.73 23.62
CA MET A 1 -18.64 35.64 24.41
C MET A 1 -18.49 34.44 23.49
N ALA A 2 -17.28 33.93 23.25
CA ALA A 2 -17.07 32.79 22.36
C ALA A 2 -17.53 31.50 23.05
N THR A 3 -18.59 30.87 22.54
CA THR A 3 -19.08 29.58 23.03
C THR A 3 -18.09 28.48 22.64
N LYS A 4 -17.40 27.90 23.63
CA LYS A 4 -16.52 26.75 23.41
C LYS A 4 -17.39 25.53 23.12
N TYR A 5 -17.43 25.10 21.85
CA TYR A 5 -18.08 23.85 21.46
C TYR A 5 -17.36 22.67 22.13
N LYS A 6 -18.08 21.97 23.02
CA LYS A 6 -17.61 20.73 23.63
C LYS A 6 -17.97 19.59 22.70
N LEU A 7 -16.98 18.99 22.03
CA LEU A 7 -17.21 17.73 21.30
C LEU A 7 -17.61 16.64 22.30
N THR A 8 -18.68 15.92 21.99
CA THR A 8 -19.10 14.74 22.76
C THR A 8 -18.13 13.58 22.49
N GLY A 9 -18.01 12.63 23.43
CA GLY A 9 -17.12 11.46 23.26
C GLY A 9 -17.43 10.66 21.98
N CYS A 10 -18.72 10.58 21.60
CA CYS A 10 -19.16 9.98 20.35
C CYS A 10 -18.64 10.76 19.12
N ALA A 11 -18.72 12.11 19.13
CA ALA A 11 -18.19 12.92 18.04
C ALA A 11 -16.68 12.71 17.86
N LYS A 12 -15.91 12.61 18.96
CA LYS A 12 -14.47 12.37 18.91
C LYS A 12 -14.12 11.01 18.30
N PHE A 13 -14.93 9.98 18.56
CA PHE A 13 -14.79 8.67 17.91
C PHE A 13 -15.16 8.72 16.42
N PHE A 14 -16.20 9.47 16.07
CA PHE A 14 -16.61 9.65 14.67
C PHE A 14 -15.52 10.30 13.83
N PHE A 15 -14.87 11.36 14.33
CA PHE A 15 -13.72 11.98 13.65
C PHE A 15 -12.53 11.03 13.51
N PHE A 16 -12.29 10.18 14.50
CA PHE A 16 -11.29 9.12 14.37
C PHE A 16 -11.66 8.14 13.26
N PHE A 17 -12.92 7.74 13.17
CA PHE A 17 -13.39 6.76 12.17
C PHE A 17 -13.28 7.30 10.74
N ILE A 18 -13.54 8.60 10.52
CA ILE A 18 -13.37 9.25 9.21
C ILE A 18 -11.94 9.11 8.69
N LEU A 19 -10.94 9.13 9.59
CA LEU A 19 -9.54 8.96 9.22
C LEU A 19 -9.12 7.48 9.23
N ALA A 20 -9.59 6.71 10.20
CA ALA A 20 -9.18 5.32 10.37
C ALA A 20 -9.78 4.39 9.31
N ALA A 21 -11.00 4.63 8.85
CA ALA A 21 -11.67 3.81 7.85
C ALA A 21 -10.93 3.76 6.50
N PRO A 22 -10.56 4.89 5.85
CA PRO A 22 -9.82 4.83 4.59
C PRO A 22 -8.42 4.22 4.78
N LEU A 23 -7.75 4.48 5.90
CA LEU A 23 -6.46 3.85 6.22
C LEU A 23 -6.58 2.33 6.39
N ALA A 24 -7.61 1.86 7.09
CA ALA A 24 -7.87 0.43 7.28
C ALA A 24 -8.20 -0.26 5.96
N TYR A 25 -8.98 0.40 5.09
CA TYR A 25 -9.27 -0.10 3.75
C TYR A 25 -8.00 -0.19 2.89
N MET A 26 -7.13 0.83 2.92
CA MET A 26 -5.84 0.76 2.23
C MET A 26 -4.98 -0.40 2.74
N GLY A 27 -4.91 -0.60 4.05
CA GLY A 27 -4.17 -1.72 4.64
C GLY A 27 -4.72 -3.09 4.24
N ALA A 28 -6.06 -3.25 4.27
CA ALA A 28 -6.72 -4.49 3.86
C ALA A 28 -6.57 -4.77 2.36
N SER A 29 -6.63 -3.73 1.52
CA SER A 29 -6.44 -3.82 0.08
C SER A 29 -5.01 -4.26 -0.27
N TYR A 30 -4.02 -3.65 0.40
CA TYR A 30 -2.61 -4.00 0.23
C TYR A 30 -2.34 -5.47 0.59
N TYR A 31 -2.93 -5.96 1.68
CA TYR A 31 -2.78 -7.36 2.09
C TYR A 31 -3.41 -8.34 1.08
N ASN A 32 -4.49 -7.96 0.42
CA ASN A 32 -5.16 -8.78 -0.59
C ASN A 32 -4.56 -8.61 -2.01
N GLY A 33 -3.50 -7.80 -2.17
CA GLY A 33 -2.87 -7.53 -3.47
C GLY A 33 -3.67 -6.63 -4.41
N HIS A 34 -4.71 -5.96 -3.90
CA HIS A 34 -5.51 -5.00 -4.65
C HIS A 34 -4.93 -3.60 -4.50
N ASP A 35 -4.94 -2.78 -5.55
CA ASP A 35 -4.44 -1.39 -5.50
C ASP A 35 -5.54 -0.43 -4.99
N PRO A 36 -5.47 0.01 -3.71
CA PRO A 36 -6.50 0.87 -3.14
C PRO A 36 -6.49 2.29 -3.73
N ILE A 37 -5.37 2.73 -4.32
CA ILE A 37 -5.23 4.08 -4.87
C ILE A 37 -5.97 4.15 -6.21
N GLN A 38 -5.86 3.11 -7.03
CA GLN A 38 -6.64 2.98 -8.27
C GLN A 38 -8.14 2.89 -7.97
N GLN A 39 -8.54 2.03 -7.02
CA GLN A 39 -9.96 1.87 -6.66
C GLN A 39 -10.57 3.14 -6.05
N ALA A 40 -9.81 3.89 -5.24
CA ALA A 40 -10.23 5.19 -4.75
C ALA A 40 -10.35 6.21 -5.89
N LYS A 41 -9.38 6.23 -6.82
CA LYS A 41 -9.43 7.11 -7.99
C LYS A 41 -10.70 6.85 -8.81
N ASP A 42 -11.01 5.59 -9.11
CA ASP A 42 -12.21 5.22 -9.87
C ASP A 42 -13.49 5.63 -9.13
N PHE A 43 -13.54 5.39 -7.81
CA PHE A 43 -14.68 5.79 -6.96
C PHE A 43 -14.89 7.31 -6.91
N PHE A 44 -13.83 8.10 -6.87
CA PHE A 44 -13.91 9.56 -6.87
C PHE A 44 -14.17 10.15 -8.27
N HIS A 45 -13.79 9.48 -9.36
CA HIS A 45 -14.09 9.91 -10.74
C HIS A 45 -15.53 9.64 -11.16
N ILE A 46 -16.18 8.61 -10.59
CA ILE A 46 -17.59 8.27 -10.83
C ILE A 46 -18.57 9.36 -10.36
N GLY A 47 -18.14 10.33 -9.54
CA GLY A 47 -19.00 11.38 -9.00
C GLY A 47 -19.14 12.67 -9.83
N ASN A 48 -18.41 12.81 -10.94
CA ASN A 48 -18.38 14.06 -11.74
C ASN A 48 -19.12 13.98 -13.09
N ASP A 49 -19.69 12.84 -13.46
CA ASP A 49 -20.58 12.74 -14.63
C ASP A 49 -22.02 12.50 -14.18
N ASP A 50 -22.88 13.45 -14.52
CA ASP A 50 -24.33 13.34 -14.36
C ASP A 50 -24.85 12.11 -15.11
N SER A 51 -25.50 11.22 -14.37
CA SER A 51 -26.50 10.24 -14.84
C SER A 51 -26.05 9.16 -15.84
N LYS A 52 -25.91 7.92 -15.36
CA LYS A 52 -26.91 6.84 -15.58
C LYS A 52 -26.50 5.49 -15.00
N GLU A 53 -27.50 4.86 -14.38
CA GLU A 53 -27.72 3.43 -14.18
C GLU A 53 -26.72 2.60 -13.37
N ALA A 54 -27.26 2.07 -12.26
CA ALA A 54 -26.74 0.93 -11.54
C ALA A 54 -26.70 -0.31 -12.45
N VAL A 55 -25.52 -0.87 -12.69
CA VAL A 55 -25.34 -2.24 -13.17
C VAL A 55 -24.01 -2.79 -12.61
N GLU A 56 -24.08 -3.73 -11.66
CA GLU A 56 -23.02 -4.73 -11.51
C GLU A 56 -23.14 -5.79 -12.62
N PRO A 57 -22.19 -6.71 -12.78
CA PRO A 57 -20.78 -6.55 -13.16
C PRO A 57 -20.57 -7.19 -14.54
N SER A 58 -19.78 -6.60 -15.46
CA SER A 58 -19.46 -7.31 -16.70
C SER A 58 -18.14 -6.90 -17.32
N GLU A 59 -17.40 -7.94 -17.67
CA GLU A 59 -16.21 -7.99 -18.51
C GLU A 59 -16.35 -7.18 -19.80
N ASN A 60 -15.19 -6.71 -20.28
CA ASN A 60 -14.88 -6.26 -21.64
C ASN A 60 -15.69 -5.10 -22.21
N GLY A 61 -15.01 -3.98 -22.48
CA GLY A 61 -15.59 -2.89 -23.27
C GLY A 61 -14.64 -1.73 -23.51
N THR A 62 -13.79 -1.88 -24.52
CA THR A 62 -13.04 -0.81 -25.18
C THR A 62 -13.92 0.41 -25.47
N THR A 63 -13.44 1.61 -25.12
CA THR A 63 -13.87 2.84 -25.81
C THR A 63 -12.68 3.81 -25.85
N GLU A 64 -11.99 3.78 -26.98
CA GLU A 64 -10.98 4.76 -27.36
C GLU A 64 -11.64 6.10 -27.64
N SER A 65 -11.04 7.20 -27.15
CA SER A 65 -10.50 8.26 -28.01
C SER A 65 -10.25 9.54 -27.21
N LYS A 66 -9.14 9.57 -26.44
CA LYS A 66 -8.33 10.78 -26.22
C LYS A 66 -6.96 10.43 -25.59
N THR A 67 -6.22 9.50 -26.19
CA THR A 67 -5.18 8.77 -25.43
C THR A 67 -3.85 8.63 -26.16
N ASP A 68 -3.47 9.52 -27.08
CA ASP A 68 -2.23 9.30 -27.85
C ASP A 68 -1.00 10.08 -27.35
N ASN A 69 -1.15 11.04 -26.42
CA ASN A 69 -0.01 11.78 -25.86
C ASN A 69 0.19 11.63 -24.33
N VAL A 70 -0.79 11.10 -23.60
CA VAL A 70 -0.66 10.85 -22.15
C VAL A 70 -0.17 9.42 -21.86
N VAL A 71 -0.46 8.47 -22.74
CA VAL A 71 -0.09 7.05 -22.57
C VAL A 71 1.41 6.83 -22.61
N SER A 72 2.15 7.58 -23.43
CA SER A 72 3.62 7.46 -23.48
C SER A 72 4.29 7.89 -22.17
N GLY A 73 3.82 8.96 -21.53
CA GLY A 73 4.38 9.43 -20.25
C GLY A 73 4.04 8.50 -19.09
N GLU A 74 2.82 7.95 -19.05
CA GLU A 74 2.43 7.00 -18.01
C GLU A 74 3.12 5.63 -18.17
N ALA A 75 3.39 5.19 -19.40
CA ALA A 75 4.15 3.97 -19.66
C ALA A 75 5.61 4.10 -19.19
N GLU A 76 6.27 5.23 -19.49
CA GLU A 76 7.63 5.50 -19.03
C GLU A 76 7.73 5.63 -17.50
N LEU A 77 6.74 6.27 -16.86
CA LEU A 77 6.68 6.36 -15.41
C LEU A 77 6.47 5.00 -14.74
N LYS A 78 5.62 4.15 -15.30
CA LYS A 78 5.41 2.77 -14.81
C LYS A 78 6.66 1.91 -14.99
N GLU A 79 7.39 2.08 -16.09
CA GLU A 79 8.65 1.37 -16.31
C GLU A 79 9.74 1.79 -15.31
N LEU A 80 9.85 3.09 -15.03
CA LEU A 80 10.72 3.61 -13.97
C LEU A 80 10.32 3.07 -12.59
N GLU A 81 9.02 3.02 -12.29
CA GLU A 81 8.53 2.49 -11.04
C GLU A 81 8.85 0.99 -10.88
N LEU A 82 8.59 0.19 -11.91
CA LEU A 82 8.94 -1.24 -11.94
C LEU A 82 10.44 -1.45 -11.70
N LYS A 83 11.29 -0.68 -12.38
CA LYS A 83 12.75 -0.76 -12.21
C LYS A 83 13.19 -0.39 -10.81
N THR A 84 12.59 0.65 -10.22
CA THR A 84 12.90 1.04 -8.83
C THR A 84 12.41 0.00 -7.83
N LEU A 85 11.29 -0.64 -8.11
CA LEU A 85 10.72 -1.67 -7.24
C LEU A 85 11.55 -2.96 -7.28
N GLU A 86 11.98 -3.36 -8.47
CA GLU A 86 12.89 -4.49 -8.68
C GLU A 86 14.22 -4.27 -7.92
N THR A 87 14.81 -3.09 -8.05
CA THR A 87 16.05 -2.72 -7.34
C THR A 87 15.87 -2.77 -5.81
N LYS A 88 14.71 -2.35 -5.30
CA LYS A 88 14.41 -2.42 -3.86
C LYS A 88 14.22 -3.87 -3.39
N LEU A 89 13.61 -4.71 -4.22
CA LEU A 89 13.38 -6.12 -3.92
C LEU A 89 14.71 -6.86 -3.84
N ASP A 90 15.63 -6.62 -4.79
CA ASP A 90 16.97 -7.17 -4.79
C ASP A 90 17.79 -6.71 -3.58
N ASN A 91 17.78 -5.41 -3.27
CA ASN A 91 18.47 -4.91 -2.08
C ASN A 91 17.92 -5.52 -0.78
N CYS A 92 16.59 -5.63 -0.66
CA CYS A 92 15.96 -6.24 0.51
C CYS A 92 16.29 -7.73 0.63
N ARG A 93 16.39 -8.45 -0.49
CA ARG A 93 16.81 -9.84 -0.52
C ARG A 93 18.27 -10.00 -0.09
N GLU A 94 19.15 -9.15 -0.60
CA GLU A 94 20.57 -9.18 -0.23
C GLU A 94 20.78 -8.84 1.25
N GLU A 95 20.03 -7.89 1.79
CA GLU A 95 20.04 -7.57 3.22
C GLU A 95 19.56 -8.73 4.09
N ASN A 96 18.50 -9.44 3.68
CA ASN A 96 18.04 -10.64 4.38
C ASN A 96 19.10 -11.75 4.37
N GLU A 97 19.73 -12.03 3.22
CA GLU A 97 20.79 -13.03 3.13
C GLU A 97 22.00 -12.67 4.02
N LYS A 98 22.38 -11.39 4.08
CA LYS A 98 23.44 -10.90 4.99
C LYS A 98 23.06 -11.08 6.46
N GLN A 99 21.82 -10.80 6.82
CA GLN A 99 21.32 -10.98 8.19
C GLN A 99 21.28 -12.46 8.59
N GLU A 100 20.87 -13.36 7.70
CA GLU A 100 20.89 -14.81 7.95
C GLU A 100 22.31 -15.31 8.22
N LEU A 101 23.29 -14.90 7.40
CA LEU A 101 24.70 -15.24 7.60
C LEU A 101 25.23 -14.71 8.94
N LEU A 102 24.86 -13.49 9.32
CA LEU A 102 25.25 -12.91 10.61
C LEU A 102 24.68 -13.72 11.78
N ILE A 103 23.39 -14.05 11.72
CA ILE A 103 22.70 -14.87 12.73
C ILE A 103 23.36 -16.25 12.83
N GLU A 104 23.70 -16.88 11.71
CA GLU A 104 24.38 -18.17 11.70
C GLU A 104 25.76 -18.08 12.38
N SER A 105 26.55 -17.05 12.05
CA SER A 105 27.87 -16.84 12.64
C SER A 105 27.82 -16.61 14.15
N LEU A 106 26.86 -15.79 14.61
CA LEU A 106 26.62 -15.50 16.03
C LEU A 106 26.15 -16.75 16.77
N ASN A 107 25.23 -17.53 16.20
CA ASN A 107 24.78 -18.79 16.81
C ASN A 107 25.91 -19.80 16.97
N LYS A 108 26.81 -19.87 15.99
CA LYS A 108 28.00 -20.72 16.05
C LYS A 108 28.96 -20.28 17.16
N GLU A 109 29.14 -18.98 17.35
CA GLU A 109 29.97 -18.42 18.41
C GLU A 109 29.35 -18.66 19.80
N ILE A 110 28.05 -18.41 19.96
CA ILE A 110 27.30 -18.72 21.19
C ILE A 110 27.43 -20.21 21.55
N SER A 111 27.31 -21.09 20.55
CA SER A 111 27.45 -22.54 20.76
C SER A 111 28.83 -22.91 21.28
N ARG A 112 29.90 -22.32 20.71
CA ARG A 112 31.28 -22.53 21.18
C ARG A 112 31.50 -22.02 22.60
N LEU A 113 30.98 -20.82 22.91
CA LEU A 113 31.10 -20.24 24.24
C LEU A 113 30.34 -21.07 25.28
N LYS A 114 29.15 -21.56 24.93
CA LYS A 114 28.37 -22.45 25.79
C LYS A 114 29.08 -23.78 26.07
N GLN A 115 29.78 -24.32 25.06
CA GLN A 115 30.58 -25.54 25.22
C GLN A 115 31.77 -25.30 26.16
N LYS A 116 32.49 -24.17 25.99
CA LYS A 116 33.61 -23.77 26.86
C LYS A 116 33.23 -23.40 28.29
N ALA A 117 32.01 -22.93 28.52
CA ALA A 117 31.52 -22.54 29.84
C ALA A 117 30.85 -23.69 30.62
N GLY A 118 30.60 -24.83 29.96
CA GLY A 118 30.03 -26.03 30.56
C GLY A 118 31.06 -27.10 30.95
N GLU A 119 32.34 -26.89 30.62
CA GLU A 119 33.51 -27.60 31.15
C GLU A 119 34.15 -26.82 32.29
#